data_AF-A0A090KHF3-F1
#
_entry.id   AF-A0A090KHF3-F1
#
_cell.length_a   1.000
_cell.length_b   1.000
_cell.length_c   1.000
_cell.angle_alpha   90.00
_cell.angle_beta   90.00
_cell.angle_gamma   90.00
#
_symmetry.space_group_name_H-M   'P 1'
#
loop_
_entity.id
_entity.type
_entity.pdbx_description
1 polymer ?
#
loop_
_entity_poly.entity_id
_entity_poly.type
_entity_poly.pdbx_seq_one_letter_code
_entity_poly.pdbx_strand_id
1 'polypeptide(L)'
;MTDFNILTLNARVFPGTAPLVAKYGDRVRIRIGNLSAMEHHPIHIHGLHWKVTQTDGGPIPESAQWPETTVLVAVGQTRTVEFIADNPGDWAMHCHMSHHTMNQMGHKAPNLIGVRTGDLNKRVSTFLSGYMTMGESGMAGMGDMGMRVPRNSLPMVGMQGKHDYIDMGGMFTVVKVRENLTSYDDPGWYENPPGTLASLASNDELQRDLGQIPDAKPMDKNMKIDHMNMDHMDMKHGG
;
A
#
# COMPACT_ATOMS: atom_id res chain seq x y z
N MET A 1 3.02 25.17 12.16
CA MET A 1 2.81 23.74 11.84
C MET A 1 1.30 23.48 11.77
N THR A 2 0.62 23.97 10.73
CA THR A 2 -0.83 23.79 10.54
C THR A 2 -1.17 22.79 9.43
N ASP A 3 -0.19 22.35 8.66
CA ASP A 3 -0.38 21.38 7.57
C ASP A 3 -0.13 19.98 8.14
N PHE A 4 -1.17 19.36 8.69
CA PHE A 4 -1.15 17.96 9.12
C PHE A 4 -1.27 17.07 7.88
N ASN A 5 -0.26 16.25 7.59
CA ASN A 5 -0.25 15.39 6.40
C ASN A 5 0.39 14.02 6.67
N ILE A 6 0.22 13.50 7.89
CA ILE A 6 0.64 12.16 8.26
C ILE A 6 -0.56 11.43 8.84
N LEU A 7 -0.96 10.36 8.17
CA LEU A 7 -2.14 9.56 8.50
C LEU A 7 -1.65 8.16 8.89
N THR A 8 -2.12 7.68 10.03
CA THR A 8 -1.55 6.48 10.68
C THR A 8 -2.60 5.41 10.94
N LEU A 9 -2.14 4.15 11.00
CA LEU A 9 -2.87 3.08 11.67
C LEU A 9 -2.19 2.83 13.02
N ASN A 10 -2.93 2.94 14.12
CA ASN A 10 -2.41 2.75 15.49
C ASN A 10 -1.12 3.54 15.76
N ALA A 11 -1.09 4.82 15.35
CA ALA A 11 0.05 5.73 15.49
C ALA A 11 1.33 5.33 14.73
N ARG A 12 1.24 4.40 13.78
CA ARG A 12 2.34 4.01 12.88
C ARG A 12 1.97 4.30 11.43
N VAL A 13 2.98 4.67 10.63
CA VAL A 13 2.91 4.71 9.17
C VAL A 13 3.56 3.45 8.60
N PHE A 14 3.11 2.97 7.46
CA PHE A 14 3.81 1.91 6.74
C PHE A 14 5.21 2.40 6.32
N PRO A 15 6.28 1.58 6.36
CA PRO A 15 6.35 0.15 6.65
C PRO A 15 6.40 -0.23 8.14
N GLY A 16 6.22 0.72 9.06
CA GLY A 16 6.26 0.49 10.50
C GLY A 16 4.96 -0.03 11.13
N THR A 17 3.92 -0.28 10.33
CA THR A 17 2.67 -0.92 10.79
C THR A 17 2.87 -2.43 10.90
N ALA A 18 2.30 -3.04 11.93
CA ALA A 18 2.28 -4.50 12.06
C ALA A 18 1.22 -5.08 11.11
N PRO A 19 1.49 -6.23 10.46
CA PRO A 19 0.48 -6.94 9.67
C PRO A 19 -0.60 -7.53 10.58
N LEU A 20 -1.78 -7.74 10.02
CA LEU A 20 -2.87 -8.48 10.67
C LEU A 20 -2.82 -9.93 10.20
N VAL A 21 -2.49 -10.86 11.09
CA VAL A 21 -2.33 -12.28 10.75
C VAL A 21 -3.59 -13.06 11.14
N ALA A 22 -4.09 -13.89 10.23
CA ALA A 22 -5.24 -14.76 10.46
C ALA A 22 -4.97 -16.17 9.94
N LYS A 23 -5.49 -17.19 10.62
CA LYS A 23 -5.48 -18.55 10.10
C LYS A 23 -6.65 -18.74 9.14
N TYR A 24 -6.45 -19.56 8.11
CA TYR A 24 -7.52 -19.93 7.20
C TYR A 24 -8.73 -20.50 7.98
N GLY A 25 -9.92 -20.00 7.68
CA GLY A 25 -11.16 -20.36 8.35
C GLY A 25 -11.44 -19.59 9.64
N ASP A 26 -10.52 -18.75 10.14
CA ASP A 26 -10.77 -17.90 11.30
C ASP A 26 -11.90 -16.92 11.01
N ARG A 27 -12.79 -16.73 11.98
CA ARG A 27 -13.70 -15.59 11.99
C ARG A 27 -12.97 -14.38 12.56
N VAL A 28 -12.65 -13.42 11.71
CA VAL A 28 -11.92 -12.22 12.08
C VAL A 28 -12.89 -11.07 12.31
N ARG A 29 -12.75 -10.37 13.43
CA ARG A 29 -13.48 -9.14 13.75
C ARG A 29 -12.50 -7.98 13.87
N ILE A 30 -12.64 -6.97 13.02
CA ILE A 30 -11.82 -5.76 13.06
C ILE A 30 -12.69 -4.61 13.57
N ARG A 31 -12.25 -3.96 14.65
CA ARG A 31 -12.85 -2.73 15.16
C ARG A 31 -12.03 -1.55 14.70
N ILE A 32 -12.64 -0.69 13.91
CA ILE A 32 -12.01 0.49 13.34
C ILE A 32 -12.60 1.70 14.06
N GLY A 33 -11.75 2.49 14.71
CA GLY A 33 -12.13 3.76 15.33
C GLY A 33 -11.34 4.89 14.70
N ASN A 34 -12.03 5.93 14.24
CA ASN A 34 -11.39 7.11 13.72
C ASN A 34 -11.18 8.12 14.84
N LEU A 35 -9.95 8.16 15.34
CA LEU A 35 -9.48 9.10 16.37
C LEU A 35 -8.87 10.39 15.77
N SER A 36 -8.90 10.55 14.44
CA SER A 36 -8.48 11.78 13.79
C SER A 36 -9.45 12.92 14.14
N ALA A 37 -8.95 14.15 14.15
CA ALA A 37 -9.77 15.33 14.45
C ALA A 37 -10.39 16.00 13.20
N MET A 38 -9.95 15.62 12.00
CA MET A 38 -10.26 16.38 10.77
C MET A 38 -10.67 15.49 9.59
N GLU A 39 -10.07 14.31 9.45
CA GLU A 39 -10.20 13.50 8.24
C GLU A 39 -11.07 12.26 8.47
N HIS A 40 -11.82 11.89 7.45
CA HIS A 40 -12.53 10.62 7.38
C HIS A 40 -11.67 9.59 6.64
N HIS A 41 -11.88 8.31 6.95
CA HIS A 41 -11.08 7.24 6.38
C HIS A 41 -11.98 6.12 5.81
N PRO A 42 -12.12 6.01 4.48
CA PRO A 42 -12.70 4.83 3.86
C PRO A 42 -11.69 3.68 3.93
N ILE A 43 -11.87 2.75 4.86
CA ILE A 43 -10.95 1.61 5.03
C ILE A 43 -11.36 0.48 4.11
N HIS A 44 -10.45 0.09 3.22
CA HIS A 44 -10.60 -0.97 2.25
C HIS A 44 -9.69 -2.16 2.57
N ILE A 45 -10.17 -3.38 2.31
CA ILE A 45 -9.40 -4.62 2.45
C ILE A 45 -9.50 -5.38 1.12
N HIS A 46 -8.34 -5.73 0.55
CA HIS A 46 -8.25 -6.49 -0.69
C HIS A 46 -8.58 -7.97 -0.45
N GLY A 47 -8.99 -8.69 -1.50
CA GLY A 47 -9.15 -10.15 -1.52
C GLY A 47 -10.20 -10.75 -0.58
N LEU A 48 -10.77 -9.97 0.34
CA LEU A 48 -11.71 -10.40 1.35
C LEU A 48 -12.99 -9.55 1.25
N HIS A 49 -14.12 -10.21 1.45
CA HIS A 49 -15.41 -9.55 1.60
C HIS A 49 -15.88 -9.71 3.04
N TRP A 50 -16.43 -8.65 3.61
CA TRP A 50 -16.82 -8.63 5.02
C TRP A 50 -18.22 -8.03 5.18
N LYS A 51 -18.80 -8.22 6.36
CA LYS A 51 -20.03 -7.56 6.76
C LYS A 51 -19.75 -6.48 7.79
N VAL A 52 -20.49 -5.38 7.74
CA VAL A 52 -20.55 -4.43 8.87
C VAL A 52 -21.46 -5.01 9.94
N THR A 53 -20.93 -5.24 11.14
CA THR A 53 -21.66 -5.88 12.24
C THR A 53 -21.95 -4.95 13.40
N GLN A 54 -21.21 -3.85 13.54
CA GLN A 54 -21.44 -2.83 14.58
C GLN A 54 -21.17 -1.42 14.05
N THR A 55 -21.92 -0.45 14.57
CA THR A 55 -21.68 0.99 14.38
C THR A 55 -21.50 1.67 15.73
N ASP A 56 -21.48 3.00 15.76
CA ASP A 56 -21.45 3.83 16.98
C ASP A 56 -22.59 3.51 17.95
N GLY A 57 -23.73 3.03 17.42
CA GLY A 57 -24.88 2.60 18.21
C GLY A 57 -24.77 1.18 18.78
N GLY A 58 -23.66 0.48 18.54
CA GLY A 58 -23.45 -0.90 18.98
C GLY A 58 -23.75 -1.96 17.92
N PRO A 59 -24.03 -3.21 18.34
CA PRO A 59 -24.28 -4.33 17.43
C PRO A 59 -25.52 -4.12 16.55
N ILE A 60 -25.37 -4.43 15.27
CA ILE A 60 -26.44 -4.41 14.27
C ILE A 60 -27.11 -5.80 14.27
N PRO A 61 -28.44 -5.90 14.34
CA PRO A 61 -29.15 -7.16 14.18
C PRO A 61 -28.71 -7.87 12.89
N GLU A 62 -28.56 -9.20 12.92
CA GLU A 62 -28.01 -9.96 11.79
C GLU A 62 -28.78 -9.72 10.48
N SER A 63 -30.09 -9.52 10.55
CA SER A 63 -30.96 -9.19 9.41
C SER A 63 -30.70 -7.82 8.78
N ALA A 64 -30.00 -6.93 9.48
CA ALA A 64 -29.69 -5.57 9.05
C ALA A 64 -28.19 -5.35 8.80
N GLN A 65 -27.36 -6.39 8.95
CA GLN A 65 -25.95 -6.34 8.55
C GLN A 65 -25.84 -6.40 7.03
N TRP A 66 -24.87 -5.69 6.46
CA TRP A 66 -24.68 -5.64 5.00
C TRP A 66 -23.25 -5.99 4.61
N PRO A 67 -23.03 -6.59 3.42
CA PRO A 67 -21.72 -6.88 2.89
C PRO A 67 -21.07 -5.61 2.33
N GLU A 68 -19.75 -5.52 2.43
CA GLU A 68 -18.99 -4.35 1.99
C GLU A 68 -17.52 -4.75 1.78
N THR A 69 -16.78 -3.95 1.00
CA THR A 69 -15.32 -4.07 0.85
C THR A 69 -14.58 -2.82 1.31
N THR A 70 -15.29 -1.69 1.42
CA THR A 70 -14.75 -0.41 1.88
C THR A 70 -15.75 0.27 2.82
N VAL A 71 -15.37 0.56 4.07
CA VAL A 71 -16.24 1.29 5.01
C VAL A 71 -15.69 2.67 5.29
N LEU A 72 -16.52 3.68 5.07
CA LEU A 72 -16.25 5.04 5.53
C LEU A 72 -16.36 5.13 7.06
N VAL A 73 -15.27 5.55 7.71
CA VAL A 73 -15.26 5.89 9.13
C VAL A 73 -15.04 7.38 9.28
N ALA A 74 -16.11 8.13 9.57
CA ALA A 74 -16.02 9.58 9.78
C ALA A 74 -15.33 9.91 11.11
N VAL A 75 -14.96 11.18 11.29
CA VAL A 75 -14.33 11.68 12.52
C VAL A 75 -15.16 11.30 13.76
N GLY A 76 -14.51 10.70 14.75
CA GLY A 76 -15.16 10.26 16.00
C GLY A 76 -16.04 9.02 15.87
N GLN A 77 -16.15 8.43 14.67
CA GLN A 77 -16.94 7.22 14.46
C GLN A 77 -16.12 5.94 14.64
N THR A 78 -16.86 4.87 14.86
CA THR A 78 -16.43 3.49 14.96
C THR A 78 -17.25 2.62 14.01
N ARG A 79 -16.58 1.63 13.42
CA ARG A 79 -17.18 0.59 12.59
C ARG A 79 -16.56 -0.73 12.97
N THR A 80 -17.36 -1.77 13.06
CA THR A 80 -16.86 -3.14 13.22
C THR A 80 -17.22 -3.95 12.01
N VAL A 81 -16.21 -4.62 11.45
CA VAL A 81 -16.35 -5.48 10.28
C VAL A 81 -15.95 -6.91 10.63
N GLU A 82 -16.64 -7.88 10.04
CA GLU A 82 -16.38 -9.31 10.22
C GLU A 82 -16.29 -10.05 8.90
N PHE A 83 -15.32 -10.94 8.79
CA PHE A 83 -15.20 -11.90 7.69
C PHE A 83 -14.69 -13.25 8.19
N ILE A 84 -14.85 -14.26 7.33
CA ILE A 84 -14.12 -15.52 7.44
C ILE A 84 -12.86 -15.38 6.60
N ALA A 85 -11.71 -15.70 7.16
CA ALA A 85 -10.43 -15.68 6.43
C ALA A 85 -10.34 -16.90 5.50
N ASP A 86 -11.08 -16.88 4.40
CA ASP A 86 -11.23 -18.00 3.45
C ASP A 86 -10.39 -17.83 2.17
N ASN A 87 -9.59 -16.76 2.09
CA ASN A 87 -8.72 -16.50 0.95
C ASN A 87 -7.26 -16.38 1.40
N PRO A 88 -6.47 -17.48 1.40
CA PRO A 88 -5.05 -17.47 1.72
C PRO A 88 -4.26 -16.52 0.80
N GLY A 89 -3.44 -15.66 1.40
CA GLY A 89 -2.76 -14.61 0.66
C GLY A 89 -2.22 -13.49 1.54
N ASP A 90 -1.66 -12.48 0.88
CA ASP A 90 -1.27 -11.21 1.48
C ASP A 90 -2.11 -10.11 0.85
N TRP A 91 -2.96 -9.49 1.66
CA TRP A 91 -3.99 -8.58 1.20
C TRP A 91 -3.76 -7.19 1.77
N ALA A 92 -3.71 -6.19 0.90
CA ALA A 92 -3.61 -4.81 1.34
C ALA A 92 -4.84 -4.39 2.16
N MET A 93 -4.61 -3.73 3.28
CA MET A 93 -5.62 -3.01 4.05
C MET A 93 -5.18 -1.56 4.19
N HIS A 94 -5.99 -0.63 3.69
CA HIS A 94 -5.58 0.78 3.64
C HIS A 94 -6.76 1.74 3.59
N CYS A 95 -6.49 3.01 3.87
CA CYS A 95 -7.42 4.07 3.54
C CYS A 95 -7.51 4.22 2.02
N HIS A 96 -8.71 4.32 1.46
CA HIS A 96 -8.94 4.40 0.01
C HIS A 96 -8.93 5.85 -0.52
N MET A 97 -8.38 6.78 0.26
CA MET A 97 -8.05 8.13 -0.21
C MET A 97 -6.56 8.16 -0.54
N SER A 98 -6.20 8.41 -1.79
CA SER A 98 -4.83 8.27 -2.28
C SER A 98 -3.82 9.11 -1.50
N HIS A 99 -4.21 10.31 -1.05
CA HIS A 99 -3.34 11.18 -0.25
C HIS A 99 -3.19 10.73 1.22
N HIS A 100 -4.00 9.79 1.70
CA HIS A 100 -3.87 9.19 3.04
C HIS A 100 -2.96 7.96 3.05
N THR A 101 -2.73 7.33 1.90
CA THR A 101 -1.77 6.22 1.74
C THR A 101 -0.38 6.70 1.35
N MET A 102 -0.23 8.00 1.13
CA MET A 102 1.03 8.67 0.88
C MET A 102 1.43 9.46 2.13
N ASN A 103 2.71 9.49 2.45
CA ASN A 103 3.25 10.40 3.48
C ASN A 103 3.35 11.82 2.92
N GLN A 104 4.16 12.69 3.54
CA GLN A 104 4.57 14.04 3.13
C GLN A 104 4.40 14.40 1.63
N MET A 105 3.18 14.75 1.21
CA MET A 105 2.93 15.30 -0.12
C MET A 105 3.04 16.82 -0.05
N GLY A 106 3.85 17.39 -0.94
CA GLY A 106 3.94 18.84 -1.10
C GLY A 106 2.71 19.39 -1.82
N HIS A 107 1.85 20.12 -1.12
CA HIS A 107 0.62 20.69 -1.69
C HIS A 107 0.82 22.02 -2.44
N LYS A 108 2.04 22.56 -2.44
CA LYS A 108 2.37 23.86 -3.06
C LYS A 108 2.91 23.73 -4.48
N ALA A 109 3.09 22.51 -4.97
CA ALA A 109 3.47 22.27 -6.36
C ALA A 109 2.22 22.34 -7.26
N PRO A 110 2.28 23.03 -8.42
CA PRO A 110 1.21 23.00 -9.39
C PRO A 110 0.92 21.56 -9.84
N ASN A 111 -0.35 21.23 -10.08
CA ASN A 111 -0.72 19.97 -10.70
C ASN A 111 -0.19 19.92 -12.14
N LEU A 112 0.66 18.95 -12.44
CA LEU A 112 1.27 18.76 -13.77
C LEU A 112 0.55 17.68 -14.62
N ILE A 113 -0.60 17.17 -14.16
CA ILE A 113 -1.39 16.21 -14.96
C ILE A 113 -1.71 16.82 -16.33
N GLY A 114 -1.39 16.09 -17.39
CA GLY A 114 -1.59 16.51 -18.78
C GLY A 114 -0.44 17.31 -19.39
N VAL A 115 0.57 17.68 -18.61
CA VAL A 115 1.80 18.30 -19.14
C VAL A 115 2.71 17.21 -19.71
N ARG A 116 3.16 17.38 -20.96
CA ARG A 116 4.12 16.46 -21.59
C ARG A 116 5.54 16.77 -21.10
N THR A 117 6.03 16.00 -20.14
CA THR A 117 7.30 16.26 -19.43
C THR A 117 8.49 15.47 -19.95
N GLY A 118 8.29 14.55 -20.90
CA GLY A 118 9.35 13.66 -21.37
C GLY A 118 10.64 14.35 -21.84
N ASP A 119 10.55 15.47 -22.57
CA ASP A 119 11.73 16.25 -22.99
C ASP A 119 12.31 17.11 -21.86
N LEU A 120 11.48 17.50 -20.90
CA LEU A 120 11.88 18.29 -19.73
C LEU A 120 12.71 17.45 -18.77
N ASN A 121 12.28 16.23 -18.45
CA ASN A 121 13.02 15.29 -17.60
C ASN A 121 14.42 15.02 -18.16
N LYS A 122 14.54 14.78 -19.47
CA LYS A 122 15.84 14.58 -20.14
C LYS A 122 16.76 15.80 -20.04
N ARG A 123 16.22 17.01 -20.14
CA ARG A 123 17.01 18.25 -20.08
C ARG A 123 17.36 18.67 -18.65
N VAL A 124 16.55 18.33 -17.65
CA VAL A 124 16.81 18.70 -16.26
C VAL A 124 17.73 17.69 -15.57
N SER A 125 17.58 16.39 -15.89
CA SER A 125 18.44 15.33 -15.34
C SER A 125 19.92 15.50 -15.67
N THR A 126 20.28 16.21 -16.75
CA THR A 126 21.68 16.55 -17.08
C THR A 126 22.31 17.53 -16.08
N PHE A 127 21.49 18.32 -15.38
CA PHE A 127 21.95 19.29 -14.38
C PHE A 127 21.69 18.83 -12.94
N LEU A 128 20.65 18.03 -12.73
CA LEU A 128 20.22 17.58 -11.41
C LEU A 128 20.02 16.06 -11.44
N SER A 129 21.06 15.34 -11.03
CA SER A 129 21.05 13.88 -10.96
C SER A 129 19.92 13.41 -10.04
N GLY A 130 19.06 12.50 -10.54
CA GLY A 130 17.91 11.99 -9.79
C GLY A 130 16.64 12.84 -9.88
N TYR A 131 16.61 13.90 -10.70
CA TYR A 131 15.36 14.61 -10.99
C TYR A 131 14.40 13.70 -11.75
N MET A 132 13.19 13.56 -11.21
CA MET A 132 12.07 12.91 -11.89
C MET A 132 10.81 13.75 -11.73
N THR A 133 10.10 13.95 -12.83
CA THR A 133 8.79 14.58 -12.81
C THR A 133 7.77 13.67 -12.13
N MET A 134 7.16 14.18 -11.07
CA MET A 134 6.12 13.48 -10.32
C MET A 134 4.91 13.18 -11.23
N GLY A 135 4.45 11.92 -11.22
CA GLY A 135 3.24 11.49 -11.93
C GLY A 135 3.44 11.00 -13.37
N GLU A 136 4.67 10.94 -13.89
CA GLU A 136 4.94 10.39 -15.24
C GLU A 136 5.23 8.88 -15.23
N SER A 137 6.07 8.41 -14.31
CA SER A 137 6.56 7.01 -14.24
C SER A 137 6.18 6.27 -12.96
N GLY A 138 5.15 6.74 -12.23
CA GLY A 138 4.72 6.18 -10.95
C GLY A 138 5.66 6.52 -9.78
N MET A 139 5.25 6.17 -8.56
CA MET A 139 6.06 6.40 -7.35
C MET A 139 7.08 5.28 -7.10
N ALA A 140 6.86 4.08 -7.67
CA ALA A 140 7.76 2.93 -7.57
C ALA A 140 9.22 3.26 -7.92
N GLY A 141 9.45 4.02 -9.00
CA GLY A 141 10.80 4.44 -9.37
C GLY A 141 11.51 5.32 -8.32
N MET A 142 10.78 5.99 -7.42
CA MET A 142 11.38 6.71 -6.29
C MET A 142 11.79 5.77 -5.16
N GLY A 143 11.09 4.64 -4.99
CA GLY A 143 11.47 3.57 -4.07
C GLY A 143 12.82 2.96 -4.43
N ASP A 144 13.00 2.63 -5.71
CA ASP A 144 14.22 2.02 -6.24
C ASP A 144 15.46 2.94 -6.16
N MET A 145 15.25 4.25 -6.20
CA MET A 145 16.31 5.26 -6.18
C MET A 145 16.89 5.52 -4.79
N GLY A 146 16.27 5.01 -3.72
CA GLY A 146 16.78 5.12 -2.35
C GLY A 146 17.06 6.57 -1.92
N MET A 147 16.03 7.40 -1.80
CA MET A 147 16.23 8.80 -1.41
C MET A 147 16.78 8.94 0.02
N ARG A 148 17.90 9.67 0.17
CA ARG A 148 18.47 9.99 1.49
C ARG A 148 17.53 10.91 2.26
N VAL A 149 16.84 10.35 3.24
CA VAL A 149 15.86 11.09 4.05
C VAL A 149 16.54 11.69 5.29
N PRO A 150 16.23 12.95 5.66
CA PRO A 150 16.73 13.54 6.90
C PRO A 150 16.36 12.68 8.12
N ARG A 151 17.21 12.65 9.16
CA ARG A 151 17.01 11.80 10.35
C ARG A 151 15.65 11.97 11.05
N ASN A 152 15.01 13.13 10.91
CA ASN A 152 13.73 13.47 11.56
C ASN A 152 12.57 13.54 10.57
N SER A 153 12.70 12.91 9.40
CA SER A 153 11.67 12.89 8.38
C SER A 153 11.21 11.46 8.14
N LEU A 154 9.89 11.29 8.01
CA LEU A 154 9.33 10.03 7.54
C LEU A 154 9.58 9.95 6.04
N PRO A 155 10.29 8.92 5.57
CA PRO A 155 10.53 8.77 4.16
C PRO A 155 9.21 8.56 3.40
N MET A 156 9.14 9.07 2.17
CA MET A 156 8.07 8.81 1.20
C MET A 156 8.20 7.41 0.58
N VAL A 157 8.58 6.44 1.40
CA VAL A 157 8.92 5.08 0.99
C VAL A 157 7.91 4.14 1.62
N GLY A 158 7.52 3.10 0.90
CA GLY A 158 6.86 1.97 1.52
C GLY A 158 7.88 0.87 1.80
N MET A 159 7.68 -0.30 1.21
CA MET A 159 8.46 -1.50 1.49
C MET A 159 8.64 -2.30 0.21
N GLN A 160 9.78 -2.98 0.09
CA GLN A 160 9.91 -4.07 -0.88
C GLN A 160 8.88 -5.17 -0.58
N GLY A 161 7.87 -5.31 -1.45
CA GLY A 161 6.95 -6.44 -1.42
C GLY A 161 7.57 -7.68 -2.05
N LYS A 162 6.82 -8.79 -2.03
CA LYS A 162 7.27 -10.06 -2.63
C LYS A 162 7.60 -9.94 -4.11
N HIS A 163 6.72 -9.28 -4.87
CA HIS A 163 6.78 -9.23 -6.33
C HIS A 163 7.27 -7.88 -6.86
N ASP A 164 6.99 -6.81 -6.13
CA ASP A 164 7.40 -5.45 -6.50
C ASP A 164 7.38 -4.55 -5.25
N TYR A 165 7.85 -3.32 -5.41
CA TYR A 165 7.84 -2.31 -4.37
C TYR A 165 6.43 -1.80 -4.06
N ILE A 166 6.09 -1.70 -2.77
CA ILE A 166 4.81 -1.18 -2.28
C ILE A 166 4.96 0.32 -2.05
N ASP A 167 4.29 1.13 -2.87
CA ASP A 167 4.39 2.61 -2.83
C ASP A 167 3.60 3.28 -1.69
N MET A 168 2.78 2.53 -0.97
CA MET A 168 1.82 3.06 0.01
C MET A 168 2.43 3.26 1.40
N GLY A 169 3.30 4.27 1.57
CA GLY A 169 3.99 4.58 2.83
C GLY A 169 3.13 5.20 3.96
N GLY A 170 1.83 5.44 3.78
CA GLY A 170 0.97 6.11 4.76
C GLY A 170 0.12 5.15 5.60
N MET A 171 -1.20 5.39 5.58
CA MET A 171 -2.20 4.58 6.27
C MET A 171 -2.46 3.25 5.53
N PHE A 172 -1.52 2.33 5.68
CA PHE A 172 -1.49 1.02 5.02
C PHE A 172 -1.00 -0.07 5.98
N THR A 173 -1.52 -1.28 5.82
CA THR A 173 -0.98 -2.51 6.40
C THR A 173 -1.37 -3.70 5.51
N VAL A 174 -0.91 -4.90 5.87
CA VAL A 174 -1.19 -6.14 5.16
C VAL A 174 -1.95 -7.09 6.08
N VAL A 175 -3.07 -7.62 5.59
CA VAL A 175 -3.77 -8.77 6.17
C VAL A 175 -3.16 -10.04 5.57
N LYS A 176 -2.57 -10.88 6.41
CA LYS A 176 -1.90 -12.12 6.02
C LYS A 176 -2.75 -13.31 6.45
N VAL A 177 -3.27 -14.05 5.47
CA VAL A 177 -4.05 -15.27 5.72
C VAL A 177 -3.18 -16.48 5.43
N ARG A 178 -3.10 -17.43 6.38
CA ARG A 178 -2.28 -18.65 6.25
C ARG A 178 -3.08 -19.90 6.57
N GLU A 179 -2.96 -20.91 5.72
CA GLU A 179 -3.58 -22.22 5.95
C GLU A 179 -2.99 -22.90 7.19
N ASN A 180 -1.66 -22.95 7.26
CA ASN A 180 -0.91 -23.63 8.31
C ASN A 180 -0.25 -22.61 9.24
N LEU A 181 -1.05 -21.97 10.10
CA LEU A 181 -0.56 -21.03 11.09
C LEU A 181 -0.33 -21.72 12.45
N THR A 182 0.87 -21.55 13.01
CA THR A 182 1.28 -22.07 14.34
C THR A 182 1.38 -20.99 15.41
N SER A 183 1.63 -19.73 15.04
CA SER A 183 1.55 -18.55 15.90
C SER A 183 1.03 -17.35 15.08
N TYR A 184 0.56 -16.30 15.74
CA TYR A 184 0.06 -15.07 15.09
C TYR A 184 1.15 -14.01 14.85
N ASP A 185 2.42 -14.40 14.95
CA ASP A 185 3.55 -13.55 14.54
C ASP A 185 3.57 -13.41 13.01
N ASP A 186 4.35 -12.47 12.46
CA ASP A 186 4.44 -12.28 11.01
C ASP A 186 5.02 -13.54 10.33
N PRO A 187 4.23 -14.26 9.50
CA PRO A 187 4.68 -15.49 8.85
C PRO A 187 5.53 -15.25 7.60
N GLY A 188 5.89 -14.00 7.27
CA GLY A 188 6.58 -13.63 6.04
C GLY A 188 5.62 -13.49 4.86
N TRP A 189 6.13 -13.47 3.63
CA TRP A 189 5.32 -13.34 2.42
C TRP A 189 4.60 -14.65 2.06
N TYR A 190 3.43 -14.55 1.45
CA TYR A 190 2.64 -15.71 1.05
C TYR A 190 3.27 -16.42 -0.15
N GLU A 191 3.36 -17.75 -0.08
CA GLU A 191 3.83 -18.58 -1.19
C GLU A 191 2.69 -18.97 -2.12
N ASN A 192 2.61 -18.26 -3.25
CA ASN A 192 1.60 -18.49 -4.28
C ASN A 192 1.79 -19.89 -4.90
N PRO A 193 0.73 -20.70 -5.03
CA PRO A 193 0.82 -22.00 -5.69
C PRO A 193 1.31 -21.87 -7.15
N PRO A 194 1.99 -22.89 -7.70
CA PRO A 194 2.44 -22.85 -9.09
C PRO A 194 1.30 -22.56 -10.07
N GLY A 195 1.54 -21.68 -11.05
CA GLY A 195 0.55 -21.31 -12.07
C GLY A 195 -0.53 -20.32 -11.63
N THR A 196 -0.50 -19.83 -10.39
CA THR A 196 -1.46 -18.81 -9.88
C THR A 196 -0.99 -17.37 -10.06
N LEU A 197 0.29 -17.17 -10.35
CA LEU A 197 0.85 -15.85 -10.61
C LEU A 197 0.53 -15.37 -12.02
N ALA A 198 0.36 -14.06 -12.17
CA ALA A 198 0.28 -13.44 -13.47
C ALA A 198 1.55 -13.73 -14.27
N SER A 199 1.37 -13.96 -15.57
CA SER A 199 2.44 -14.12 -16.54
C SER A 199 2.32 -13.07 -17.63
N LEU A 200 3.40 -12.87 -18.39
CA LEU A 200 3.34 -12.01 -19.56
C LEU A 200 2.35 -12.59 -20.58
N ALA A 201 1.38 -11.78 -20.98
CA ALA A 201 0.45 -12.16 -22.04
C ALA A 201 1.21 -12.41 -23.35
N SER A 202 0.85 -13.48 -24.04
CA SER A 202 1.37 -13.77 -25.38
C SER A 202 0.87 -12.73 -26.39
N ASN A 203 1.58 -12.59 -27.51
CA ASN A 203 1.15 -11.70 -28.60
C ASN A 203 -0.24 -12.05 -29.13
N ASP A 204 -0.58 -13.34 -29.18
CA ASP A 204 -1.89 -13.81 -29.63
C ASP A 204 -2.99 -13.41 -28.63
N GLU A 205 -2.72 -13.51 -27.32
CA GLU A 205 -3.64 -13.04 -26.28
C GLU A 205 -3.81 -11.52 -26.32
N LEU A 206 -2.72 -10.76 -26.48
CA LEU A 206 -2.77 -9.30 -26.62
C LEU A 206 -3.56 -8.90 -27.86
N GLN A 207 -3.34 -9.56 -29.00
CA GLN A 207 -4.08 -9.29 -30.23
C GLN A 207 -5.57 -9.65 -30.09
N ARG A 208 -5.90 -10.74 -29.39
CA ARG A 208 -7.28 -11.15 -29.13
C ARG A 208 -8.01 -10.17 -28.20
N ASP A 209 -7.36 -9.77 -27.11
CA ASP A 209 -8.02 -9.04 -26.01
C ASP A 209 -7.96 -7.52 -26.19
N LEU A 210 -6.87 -7.00 -26.77
CA LEU A 210 -6.66 -5.55 -26.99
C LEU A 210 -6.83 -5.14 -28.46
N GLY A 211 -6.93 -6.09 -29.40
CA GLY A 211 -7.00 -5.80 -30.85
C GLY A 211 -5.68 -5.28 -31.44
N GLN A 212 -4.63 -5.17 -30.63
CA GLN A 212 -3.30 -4.70 -31.02
C GLN A 212 -2.25 -5.32 -30.11
N ILE A 213 -1.04 -5.48 -30.65
CA ILE A 213 0.15 -5.80 -29.87
C ILE A 213 0.84 -4.45 -29.56
N PRO A 214 0.85 -3.98 -28.29
CA PRO A 214 1.55 -2.75 -27.95
C PRO A 214 3.04 -2.90 -28.26
N ASP A 215 3.66 -1.87 -28.86
CA ASP A 215 5.10 -1.85 -29.06
C ASP A 215 5.80 -2.01 -27.70
N ALA A 216 6.61 -3.05 -27.55
CA ALA A 216 7.39 -3.27 -26.34
C ALA A 216 8.35 -2.09 -26.15
N LYS A 217 8.04 -1.18 -25.21
CA LYS A 217 9.06 -0.25 -24.72
C LYS A 217 10.16 -1.10 -24.09
N PRO A 218 11.43 -0.97 -24.50
CA PRO A 218 12.50 -1.71 -23.86
C PRO A 218 12.54 -1.31 -22.39
N MET A 219 12.37 -2.28 -21.49
CA MET A 219 12.77 -2.13 -20.09
C MET A 219 14.26 -1.78 -20.10
N ASP A 220 14.61 -0.63 -19.51
CA ASP A 220 16.00 -0.20 -19.41
C ASP A 220 16.74 -1.13 -18.44
N LYS A 221 17.46 -2.11 -18.99
CA LYS A 221 18.23 -3.12 -18.24
C LYS A 221 19.51 -2.55 -17.61
N ASN A 222 19.78 -1.24 -17.71
CA ASN A 222 21.05 -0.65 -17.30
C ASN A 222 21.06 0.00 -15.91
N MET A 223 20.03 -0.13 -15.09
CA MET A 223 20.13 0.29 -13.69
C MET A 223 20.91 -0.78 -12.90
N LYS A 224 22.25 -0.67 -12.92
CA LYS A 224 23.10 -1.42 -12.00
C LYS A 224 22.70 -1.02 -10.58
N ILE A 225 22.09 -1.97 -9.88
CA ILE A 225 21.87 -1.90 -8.44
C ILE A 225 23.25 -2.07 -7.81
N ASP A 226 23.95 -0.96 -7.59
CA ASP A 226 25.07 -0.95 -6.65
C ASP A 226 24.46 -1.26 -5.28
N HIS A 227 24.74 -2.46 -4.77
CA HIS A 227 24.39 -2.88 -3.41
C HIS A 227 25.02 -1.90 -2.42
N MET A 228 24.32 -0.82 -2.08
CA MET A 228 24.69 0.05 -0.97
C MET A 228 24.24 -0.62 0.33
N ASN A 229 25.20 -1.35 0.88
CA ASN A 229 25.36 -1.80 2.25
C ASN A 229 24.26 -1.34 3.25
N MET A 230 23.40 -2.27 3.65
CA MET A 230 22.33 -2.08 4.65
C MET A 230 22.83 -2.14 6.12
N ASP A 231 24.07 -1.73 6.39
CA ASP A 231 24.70 -1.82 7.73
C ASP A 231 24.16 -0.81 8.78
N HIS A 232 23.00 -0.19 8.55
CA HIS A 232 22.43 0.81 9.46
C HIS A 232 21.03 0.49 10.01
N MET A 233 20.52 -0.73 9.85
CA MET A 233 19.33 -1.20 10.59
C MET A 233 19.65 -2.11 11.78
N ASP A 234 20.86 -2.01 12.34
CA ASP A 234 21.21 -2.69 13.58
C ASP A 234 20.67 -1.90 14.79
N MET A 235 19.35 -1.91 14.97
CA MET A 235 18.72 -1.47 16.21
C MET A 235 18.98 -2.53 17.29
N LYS A 236 20.18 -2.45 17.88
CA LYS A 236 20.50 -3.18 19.10
C LYS A 236 19.51 -2.78 20.19
N HIS A 237 18.63 -3.72 20.56
CA HIS A 237 17.95 -3.69 21.84
C HIS A 237 19.03 -3.79 22.94
N GLY A 238 19.19 -2.71 23.69
CA GLY A 238 20.05 -2.66 24.86
C GLY A 238 19.27 -2.20 26.08
N GLY A 239 19.20 -3.10 27.07
CA GLY A 239 19.22 -2.80 28.52
C GLY A 239 17.97 -2.21 29.12
#